data_AF-A0A167NI80-F1
#
_entry.id   AF-A0A167NI80-F1
#
_cell.length_a   1.000
_cell.length_b   1.000
_cell.length_c   1.000
_cell.angle_alpha   90.00
_cell.angle_beta   90.00
_cell.angle_gamma   90.00
#
_symmetry.space_group_name_H-M   'P 1'
#
loop_
_entity.id
_entity.type
_entity.pdbx_description
1 polymer ?
#
loop_
_entity_poly.entity_id
_entity_poly.type
_entity_poly.pdbx_seq_one_letter_code
_entity_poly.pdbx_strand_id
1 'polypeptide(L)'
;MLTTFHGFAIWPVRYLRLQLLVGGDVMKSKVLPVLGPITGPEWYDKHNNWVRSIVPKDQLLEFNVKEGWRPLCCFLEVPIPDVPFPRTNETAEFHRYVRDARCLGLAVWASCALGIGGAWYGMEKCGGWKYLAYGMEVIWEHGRAMLA
;
A
#
# COMPACT_ATOMS: atom_id res chain seq x y z
N MET A 1 1.59 -15.14 0.66
CA MET A 1 1.71 -15.17 -0.82
C MET A 1 0.94 -14.02 -1.49
N LEU A 2 -0.37 -13.85 -1.23
CA LEU A 2 -1.16 -12.77 -1.86
C LEU A 2 -0.74 -11.34 -1.48
N THR A 3 -0.31 -11.09 -0.24
CA THR A 3 0.15 -9.76 0.22
C THR A 3 1.47 -9.35 -0.43
N THR A 4 2.40 -10.30 -0.59
CA THR A 4 3.69 -10.07 -1.25
C THR A 4 3.53 -9.75 -2.73
N PHE A 5 2.70 -10.53 -3.44
CA PHE A 5 2.41 -10.29 -4.85
C PHE A 5 1.66 -8.97 -5.07
N HIS A 6 0.67 -8.66 -4.23
CA HIS A 6 -0.05 -7.39 -4.31
C HIS A 6 0.88 -6.20 -4.10
N GLY A 7 1.76 -6.27 -3.09
CA GLY A 7 2.75 -5.22 -2.81
C GLY A 7 3.72 -4.99 -3.96
N PHE A 8 4.21 -6.06 -4.59
CA PHE A 8 5.07 -5.97 -5.78
C PHE A 8 4.35 -5.32 -6.97
N ALA A 9 3.14 -5.80 -7.30
CA ALA A 9 2.40 -5.31 -8.44
C ALA A 9 2.07 -3.83 -8.35
N ILE A 10 1.73 -3.32 -7.16
CA ILE A 10 1.40 -1.89 -6.97
C ILE A 10 2.59 -1.03 -6.57
N TRP A 11 3.79 -1.62 -6.37
CA TRP A 11 4.98 -0.90 -5.93
C TRP A 11 5.30 0.34 -6.76
N PRO A 12 5.18 0.34 -8.10
CA PRO A 12 5.46 1.54 -8.90
C PRO A 12 4.44 2.67 -8.69
N VAL A 13 3.24 2.36 -8.18
CA VAL A 13 2.19 3.35 -7.92
C VAL A 13 2.41 3.96 -6.53
N ARG A 14 3.13 5.09 -6.48
CA ARG A 14 3.61 5.73 -5.24
C ARG A 14 2.54 5.85 -4.14
N TYR A 15 1.35 6.34 -4.48
CA TYR A 15 0.26 6.54 -3.51
C TYR A 15 -0.13 5.22 -2.82
N LEU A 16 -0.32 4.16 -3.60
CA LEU A 16 -0.73 2.85 -3.08
C LEU A 16 0.39 2.14 -2.34
N ARG A 17 1.63 2.27 -2.81
CA ARG A 17 2.81 1.82 -2.07
C ARG A 17 2.87 2.48 -0.69
N LEU A 18 2.67 3.79 -0.61
CA LEU A 18 2.68 4.50 0.67
C LEU A 18 1.57 4.03 1.60
N GLN A 19 0.36 3.79 1.09
CA GLN A 19 -0.73 3.22 1.88
C GLN A 19 -0.36 1.86 2.49
N LEU A 20 0.26 0.95 1.72
CA LEU A 20 0.72 -0.34 2.24
C LEU A 20 1.82 -0.20 3.30
N LEU A 21 2.80 0.69 3.06
CA LEU A 21 3.92 0.87 3.98
C LEU A 21 3.48 1.52 5.29
N VAL A 22 2.74 2.63 5.20
CA VAL A 22 2.23 3.35 6.37
C VAL A 22 1.20 2.50 7.11
N GLY A 23 0.28 1.86 6.39
CA GLY A 23 -0.70 0.96 7.00
C GLY A 23 -0.02 -0.20 7.72
N GLY A 24 0.99 -0.83 7.09
CA GLY A 24 1.78 -1.89 7.71
C GLY A 24 2.53 -1.44 8.96
N ASP A 25 3.09 -0.23 8.94
CA ASP A 25 3.81 0.35 10.08
C ASP A 25 2.87 0.69 11.24
N VAL A 26 1.74 1.34 10.97
CA VAL A 26 0.70 1.64 11.96
C VAL A 26 0.17 0.33 12.58
N MET A 27 -0.05 -0.68 11.76
CA MET A 27 -0.48 -1.99 12.25
C MET A 27 0.53 -2.58 13.22
N LYS A 28 1.81 -2.64 12.84
CA LYS A 28 2.87 -3.23 13.67
C LYS A 28 3.14 -2.43 14.95
N SER A 29 3.14 -1.11 14.86
CA SER A 29 3.51 -0.22 15.96
C SER A 29 2.38 0.04 16.95
N LYS A 30 1.13 0.15 16.48
CA LYS A 30 0.00 0.60 17.30
C LYS A 30 -1.04 -0.47 17.56
N VAL A 31 -1.32 -1.34 16.58
CA VAL A 31 -2.49 -2.23 16.65
C VAL A 31 -2.11 -3.62 17.15
N LEU A 32 -1.10 -4.25 16.54
CA LEU A 32 -0.68 -5.61 16.88
C LEU A 32 -0.23 -5.78 18.34
N PRO A 33 0.46 -4.82 18.98
CA PRO A 33 0.84 -4.95 20.40
C PRO A 33 -0.36 -4.98 21.35
N VAL A 34 -1.48 -4.38 20.95
CA VAL A 34 -2.68 -4.25 21.80
C VAL A 34 -3.67 -5.38 21.52
N LEU A 35 -3.94 -5.66 20.25
CA LEU A 35 -4.99 -6.59 19.83
C LEU A 35 -4.43 -7.94 19.38
N GLY A 36 -3.11 -8.10 19.29
CA GLY A 36 -2.49 -9.28 18.72
C GLY A 36 -2.67 -9.37 17.20
N PRO A 37 -2.30 -10.50 16.58
CA PRO A 37 -2.40 -10.70 15.14
C PRO A 37 -3.86 -10.61 14.65
N ILE A 38 -4.07 -10.00 13.48
CA ILE A 38 -5.39 -9.99 12.82
C ILE A 38 -5.65 -11.38 12.24
N THR A 39 -6.28 -12.24 13.03
CA THR A 39 -6.59 -13.62 12.65
C THR A 39 -8.07 -13.92 12.87
N GLY A 40 -8.77 -14.23 11.78
CA GLY A 40 -10.13 -14.74 11.83
C GLY A 40 -11.19 -13.71 12.25
N PRO A 41 -12.46 -14.16 12.34
CA PRO A 41 -13.60 -13.30 12.66
C PRO A 41 -13.59 -12.81 14.12
N GLU A 42 -12.97 -13.55 15.05
CA GLU A 42 -12.88 -13.21 16.47
C GLU A 42 -12.21 -11.85 16.73
N TRP A 43 -11.34 -11.42 15.81
CA TRP A 43 -10.68 -10.12 15.90
C TRP A 43 -11.68 -8.96 15.95
N TYR A 44 -12.83 -9.10 15.28
CA TYR A 44 -13.91 -8.11 15.30
C TYR A 44 -14.41 -7.86 16.73
N ASP A 45 -14.77 -8.94 17.43
CA ASP A 45 -15.27 -8.85 18.81
C ASP A 45 -14.19 -8.37 19.76
N LYS A 46 -12.95 -8.84 19.58
CA LYS A 46 -11.80 -8.41 20.38
C LYS A 46 -11.56 -6.90 20.27
N HIS A 47 -11.56 -6.37 19.05
CA HIS A 47 -11.40 -4.93 18.82
C HIS A 47 -12.52 -4.12 19.45
N ASN A 48 -13.78 -4.51 19.21
CA ASN A 48 -14.94 -3.81 19.74
C ASN A 48 -14.97 -3.83 21.28
N ASN A 49 -14.65 -4.97 21.90
CA ASN A 49 -14.57 -5.08 23.36
C ASN A 49 -13.44 -4.23 23.95
N TRP A 50 -12.30 -4.16 23.27
CA TRP A 50 -11.21 -3.28 23.68
C TRP A 50 -11.61 -1.80 23.60
N VAL A 51 -12.29 -1.35 22.53
CA VAL A 51 -12.81 0.02 22.43
C VAL A 51 -13.78 0.32 23.58
N ARG A 52 -14.72 -0.59 23.87
CA ARG A 52 -15.66 -0.46 25.00
C ARG A 52 -14.96 -0.39 26.37
N SER A 53 -13.79 -0.99 26.52
CA SER A 53 -13.08 -1.01 27.80
C SER A 53 -12.25 0.23 28.07
N ILE A 54 -11.87 0.98 27.01
CA ILE A 54 -10.99 2.16 27.15
C ILE A 54 -11.72 3.49 26.95
N VAL A 55 -12.85 3.50 26.23
CA VAL A 55 -13.61 4.72 25.95
C VAL A 55 -14.71 4.89 27.00
N PRO A 56 -14.81 6.05 27.69
CA PRO A 56 -15.93 6.36 28.57
C PRO A 56 -17.28 6.19 27.85
N LYS A 57 -18.29 5.66 28.55
CA LYS A 57 -19.60 5.34 27.94
C LYS A 57 -20.31 6.55 27.33
N ASP A 58 -20.14 7.72 27.94
CA ASP A 58 -20.66 9.01 27.48
C ASP A 58 -19.97 9.52 26.20
N GLN A 59 -18.79 8.99 25.87
CA GLN A 59 -18.01 9.34 24.68
C GLN A 59 -18.02 8.23 23.61
N LEU A 60 -18.82 7.17 23.80
CA LEU A 60 -18.88 6.03 22.90
C LEU A 60 -20.27 5.88 22.28
N LEU A 61 -20.33 5.91 20.95
CA LEU A 61 -21.51 5.53 20.18
C LEU A 61 -21.23 4.23 19.41
N GLU A 62 -21.99 3.17 19.73
CA GLU A 62 -22.06 1.99 18.89
C GLU A 62 -23.08 2.21 17.78
N PHE A 63 -22.58 2.53 16.58
CA PHE A 63 -23.41 2.97 15.47
C PHE A 63 -23.51 1.92 14.37
N ASN A 64 -24.73 1.57 13.95
CA ASN A 64 -24.96 0.79 12.75
C ASN A 64 -25.30 1.72 11.59
N VAL A 65 -24.47 1.71 10.54
CA VAL A 65 -24.62 2.58 9.35
C VAL A 65 -25.99 2.48 8.66
N LYS A 66 -26.74 1.39 8.88
CA LYS A 66 -28.12 1.23 8.36
C LYS A 66 -29.15 2.13 9.05
N GLU A 67 -28.82 2.68 10.22
CA GLU A 67 -29.70 3.56 11.00
C GLU A 67 -29.72 5.00 10.46
N GLY A 68 -28.81 5.35 9.55
CA GLY A 68 -28.75 6.67 8.92
C GLY A 68 -28.30 7.78 9.87
N TRP A 69 -28.73 9.02 9.59
CA TRP A 69 -28.23 10.21 10.30
C TRP A 69 -28.63 10.30 11.77
N ARG A 70 -29.81 9.79 12.13
CA ARG A 70 -30.45 10.10 13.41
C ARG A 70 -29.58 9.80 14.64
N PRO A 71 -29.11 8.56 14.88
CA PRO A 71 -28.34 8.27 16.10
C PRO A 71 -27.00 9.00 16.14
N LEU A 72 -26.35 9.20 14.98
CA LEU A 72 -25.08 9.93 14.89
C LEU A 72 -25.25 11.41 15.20
N CYS A 73 -26.22 12.08 14.59
CA CYS A 73 -26.50 13.50 14.81
C CYS A 73 -26.95 13.78 16.26
N CYS A 74 -27.78 12.90 16.83
CA CYS A 74 -28.19 13.01 18.23
C CYS A 74 -26.99 12.90 19.19
N PHE A 75 -26.08 11.96 18.96
CA PHE A 75 -24.89 11.78 19.79
C PHE A 75 -23.91 12.96 19.69
N LEU A 76 -23.78 13.55 18.50
CA LEU A 76 -22.89 14.70 18.25
C LEU A 76 -23.54 16.05 18.59
N GLU A 77 -24.82 16.08 19.00
CA GLU A 77 -25.59 17.30 19.29
C GLU A 77 -25.67 18.28 18.11
N VAL A 78 -25.76 17.75 16.88
CA VAL A 78 -25.85 18.53 15.64
C VAL A 78 -27.19 18.31 14.92
N PRO A 79 -27.68 19.28 14.13
CA PRO A 79 -28.90 19.09 13.36
C PRO A 79 -28.76 17.98 12.30
N ILE A 80 -29.85 17.25 12.06
CA ILE A 80 -29.91 16.25 10.98
C ILE A 80 -29.95 16.99 9.64
N PRO A 81 -29.05 16.68 8.69
CA PRO A 81 -29.02 17.35 7.41
C PRO A 81 -30.16 16.86 6.49
N ASP A 82 -30.65 17.73 5.62
CA ASP A 82 -31.67 17.41 4.61
C ASP A 82 -31.05 16.77 3.34
N VAL A 83 -30.22 15.74 3.56
CA VAL A 83 -29.61 14.93 2.49
C VAL A 83 -29.67 13.46 2.87
N PRO A 84 -29.78 12.54 1.90
CA PRO A 84 -29.75 11.11 2.20
C PRO A 84 -28.43 10.70 2.88
N PHE A 85 -28.49 9.70 3.76
CA PHE A 85 -27.28 9.16 4.37
C PHE A 85 -26.36 8.58 3.29
N PRO A 86 -25.06 8.93 3.28
CA PRO A 86 -24.18 8.58 2.17
C PRO A 86 -23.97 7.06 2.09
N ARG A 87 -24.11 6.51 0.87
CA ARG A 87 -23.76 5.13 0.56
C ARG A 87 -22.58 5.13 -0.41
N THR A 88 -21.39 4.98 0.14
CA THR A 88 -20.12 4.96 -0.61
C THR A 88 -19.29 3.75 -0.17
N ASN A 89 -18.14 3.54 -0.82
CA ASN A 89 -17.20 2.46 -0.50
C ASN A 89 -17.82 1.06 -0.66
N GLU A 90 -18.56 0.84 -1.74
CA GLU A 90 -19.09 -0.48 -2.04
C GLU A 90 -17.96 -1.46 -2.40
N THR A 91 -18.12 -2.72 -2.00
CA THR A 91 -17.13 -3.78 -2.22
C THR A 91 -16.73 -3.91 -3.69
N ALA A 92 -17.68 -3.78 -4.62
CA ALA A 92 -17.42 -3.86 -6.05
C ALA A 92 -16.53 -2.71 -6.54
N GLU A 93 -16.75 -1.49 -6.04
CA GLU A 93 -15.91 -0.33 -6.38
C GLU A 93 -14.50 -0.49 -5.85
N PHE A 94 -14.35 -0.93 -4.59
CA PHE A 94 -13.06 -1.22 -3.99
C PHE A 94 -12.27 -2.26 -4.83
N HIS A 95 -12.93 -3.36 -5.23
CA HIS A 95 -12.28 -4.37 -6.07
C HIS A 95 -11.85 -3.83 -7.43
N ARG A 96 -12.65 -2.93 -8.04
CA ARG A 96 -12.29 -2.24 -9.29
C ARG A 96 -11.04 -1.39 -9.10
N TYR A 97 -10.98 -0.55 -8.07
CA TYR A 97 -9.81 0.27 -7.78
C TYR A 97 -8.54 -0.57 -7.56
N VAL A 98 -8.64 -1.65 -6.79
CA VAL A 98 -7.52 -2.57 -6.54
C VAL A 98 -7.05 -3.26 -7.82
N ARG A 99 -7.98 -3.64 -8.70
CA ARG A 99 -7.64 -4.25 -10.00
C ARG A 99 -6.92 -3.25 -10.89
N ASP A 100 -7.47 -2.06 -11.06
CA ASP A 100 -6.93 -1.05 -11.98
C ASP A 100 -5.54 -0.60 -11.53
N ALA A 101 -5.33 -0.45 -10.22
CA ALA A 101 -4.02 -0.25 -9.60
C ALA A 101 -2.98 -1.32 -9.94
N ARG A 102 -3.38 -2.60 -9.88
CA ARG A 102 -2.50 -3.73 -10.22
C ARG A 102 -2.17 -3.71 -11.71
N CYS A 103 -3.15 -3.47 -12.57
CA CYS A 103 -2.93 -3.36 -14.02
C CYS A 103 -1.93 -2.23 -14.35
N LEU A 104 -2.10 -1.05 -13.73
CA LEU A 104 -1.18 0.07 -13.92
C LEU A 104 0.24 -0.30 -13.46
N GLY A 105 0.39 -0.85 -12.26
CA GLY A 105 1.72 -1.19 -11.75
C GLY A 105 2.40 -2.32 -12.56
N LEU A 106 1.65 -3.31 -13.04
CA LEU A 106 2.15 -4.31 -13.97
C LEU A 106 2.58 -3.71 -15.31
N ALA A 107 1.82 -2.75 -15.85
CA ALA A 107 2.19 -2.03 -17.07
C ALA A 107 3.50 -1.24 -16.89
N VAL A 108 3.69 -0.58 -15.74
CA VAL A 108 4.94 0.09 -15.41
C VAL A 108 6.10 -0.91 -15.35
N TRP A 109 5.93 -2.05 -14.68
CA TRP A 109 6.96 -3.09 -14.64
C TRP A 109 7.30 -3.64 -16.03
N ALA A 110 6.29 -3.90 -16.87
CA ALA A 110 6.50 -4.33 -18.24
C ALA A 110 7.29 -3.28 -19.06
N SER A 111 6.98 -2.00 -18.89
CA SER A 111 7.70 -0.91 -19.56
C SER A 111 9.18 -0.85 -19.14
N CYS A 112 9.48 -1.02 -17.86
CA CYS A 112 10.86 -1.09 -17.37
C CYS A 112 11.60 -2.30 -17.94
N ALA A 113 10.95 -3.47 -17.94
CA ALA A 113 11.55 -4.70 -18.47
C ALA A 113 11.86 -4.58 -19.97
N LEU A 114 10.95 -4.01 -20.75
CA LEU A 114 11.16 -3.74 -22.18
C LEU A 114 12.29 -2.73 -22.41
N GLY A 115 12.36 -1.67 -21.62
CA GLY A 115 13.45 -0.68 -21.70
C GLY A 115 14.83 -1.28 -21.41
N ILE A 116 14.92 -2.07 -20.33
CA ILE A 116 16.17 -2.78 -19.96
C ILE A 116 16.55 -3.79 -21.05
N GLY A 117 15.59 -4.60 -21.52
CA GLY A 117 15.82 -5.58 -22.57
C GLY A 117 16.26 -4.94 -23.89
N GLY A 118 15.64 -3.82 -24.27
CA GLY A 118 16.02 -3.06 -25.47
C GLY A 118 17.43 -2.47 -25.37
N ALA A 119 17.78 -1.87 -24.23
CA ALA A 119 19.12 -1.35 -23.98
C ALA A 119 20.17 -2.46 -24.02
N TRP A 120 19.88 -3.60 -23.38
CA TRP A 120 20.74 -4.78 -23.40
C TRP A 120 20.98 -5.28 -24.83
N TYR A 121 19.90 -5.46 -25.59
CA TYR A 121 19.97 -5.91 -26.98
C TYR A 121 20.78 -4.95 -27.85
N GLY A 122 20.58 -3.64 -27.69
CA GLY A 122 21.38 -2.61 -28.38
C GLY A 122 22.86 -2.69 -28.05
N MET A 123 23.21 -2.82 -26.77
CA MET A 123 24.60 -3.00 -26.30
C MET A 123 25.26 -4.24 -26.90
N GLU A 124 24.51 -5.32 -27.06
CA GLU A 124 25.00 -6.55 -27.67
C GLU A 124 25.25 -6.38 -29.17
N LYS A 125 24.33 -5.70 -29.89
CA LYS A 125 24.45 -5.47 -31.34
C LYS A 125 25.52 -4.46 -31.72
N CYS A 126 25.70 -3.39 -30.94
CA CYS A 126 26.73 -2.40 -31.20
C CYS A 126 28.12 -2.81 -30.67
N GLY A 127 28.23 -4.00 -30.05
CA GLY A 127 29.47 -4.42 -29.39
C GLY A 127 29.84 -3.56 -28.18
N GLY A 128 28.89 -2.77 -27.66
CA GLY A 128 29.07 -1.83 -26.56
C GLY A 128 29.64 -2.46 -25.30
N TRP A 129 29.32 -3.75 -25.05
CA TRP A 129 29.88 -4.51 -23.94
C TRP A 129 31.41 -4.59 -23.96
N LYS A 130 32.03 -4.65 -25.14
CA LYS A 130 33.50 -4.69 -25.28
C LYS A 130 34.13 -3.37 -24.85
N TYR A 131 33.55 -2.25 -25.27
CA TYR A 131 34.01 -0.91 -24.88
C TYR A 131 33.82 -0.65 -23.38
N LEU A 132 32.71 -1.15 -22.82
CA LEU A 132 32.46 -1.05 -21.38
C LEU A 132 33.49 -1.84 -20.57
N ALA A 133 33.78 -3.09 -20.98
CA ALA A 133 34.78 -3.94 -20.33
C ALA A 133 36.18 -3.31 -20.41
N TYR A 134 36.55 -2.80 -21.59
CA TYR A 134 37.82 -2.11 -21.79
C TYR A 134 37.95 -0.86 -20.88
N GLY A 135 36.91 -0.03 -20.81
CA GLY A 135 36.91 1.15 -19.93
C GLY A 135 37.06 0.80 -18.45
N MET A 136 36.41 -0.29 -18.00
CA MET A 136 36.55 -0.78 -16.62
C MET A 136 37.97 -1.28 -16.31
N GLU A 137 38.61 -1.99 -17.24
CA GLU A 137 39.99 -2.44 -17.09
C GLU A 137 40.95 -1.24 -16.95
N VAL A 138 40.82 -0.23 -17.82
CA VAL A 138 41.65 0.99 -17.77
C VAL A 138 41.49 1.74 -16.44
N ILE A 139 40.26 1.88 -15.95
CA ILE A 139 39.97 2.50 -14.64
C ILE A 139 40.58 1.70 -13.50
N TRP A 140 40.43 0.37 -13.53
CA TRP A 140 40.98 -0.52 -12.52
C TRP A 140 42.50 -0.46 -12.46
N GLU A 141 43.18 -0.44 -13.61
CA GLU A 141 44.63 -0.30 -13.67
C GLU A 141 45.12 1.06 -13.17
N HIS A 142 44.46 2.16 -13.55
CA HIS A 142 44.78 3.49 -13.02
C HIS A 142 44.57 3.57 -11.51
N GLY A 143 43.50 2.98 -10.98
CA GLY A 143 43.26 2.91 -9.54
C GLY A 143 44.34 2.12 -8.80
N ARG A 144 44.78 0.99 -9.36
CA ARG A 144 45.90 0.20 -8.82
C ARG A 144 47.20 1.00 -8.79
N ALA A 145 47.49 1.75 -9.85
CA ALA A 145 48.71 2.54 -9.98
C ALA A 145 48.76 3.74 -8.99
N MET A 146 47.62 4.26 -8.54
CA MET A 146 47.55 5.34 -7.55
C MET A 146 47.64 4.86 -6.09
N LEU A 147 47.41 3.56 -5.84
CA LEU A 147 47.45 2.95 -4.50
C LEU A 147 48.77 2.24 -4.20
N ALA A 148 49.68 2.16 -5.18
CA ALA A 148 51.03 1.62 -5.07
C ALA A 148 52.05 2.76 -4.88
#